data_AF-A0A6D2WBX3-F1
#
_entry.id   AF-A0A6D2WBX3-F1
#
_cell.length_a   1.000
_cell.length_b   1.000
_cell.length_c   1.000
_cell.angle_alpha   90.00
_cell.angle_beta   90.00
_cell.angle_gamma   90.00
#
_symmetry.space_group_name_H-M   'P 1'
#
loop_
_entity.id
_entity.type
_entity.pdbx_description
1 polymer ?
#
loop_
_entity_poly.entity_id
_entity_poly.type
_entity_poly.pdbx_seq_one_letter_code
_entity_poly.pdbx_strand_id
1 'polypeptide(L)'
;MALLPVLFLVTVLLPSLPAEGKDPAFTALLTTQLQVQREIVNKHNELRKAVSPPASNMLKMEWSREVTTNAQRWANKCTLQHSDPEDRKTSTRCGENLYMSSDPTSWSSAIQSWYDESLDFVYGVGPKSPNAVVGHYTQLVWYSTYQVGCGIAYCPNQDSLKYYYVCQYCPAMKTYLNKREGINVWKCFLRLRHFQLLREQLLTFSGNNMNRKNTPYQQGTPCASCPDDCDKGLCTNSCQYQDLLSNCDSLKNTAGCEHELLKEKCKATCLCENKIY
;
A
#
# COMPACT_ATOMS: atom_id res chain seq x y z
N MET A 1 68.33 -4.44 -49.67
CA MET A 1 67.79 -3.98 -48.38
C MET A 1 66.72 -2.93 -48.66
N ALA A 2 65.45 -3.28 -48.48
CA ALA A 2 64.33 -2.33 -48.51
C ALA A 2 63.31 -2.82 -47.48
N LEU A 3 63.25 -2.12 -46.35
CA LEU A 3 62.30 -2.35 -45.27
C LEU A 3 61.02 -1.56 -45.58
N LEU A 4 59.91 -2.27 -45.83
CA LEU A 4 58.57 -1.69 -45.91
C LEU A 4 57.95 -1.68 -44.50
N PRO A 5 57.35 -0.57 -44.03
CA PRO A 5 56.78 -0.51 -42.71
C PRO A 5 55.42 -1.22 -42.69
N VAL A 6 55.28 -2.21 -41.83
CA VAL A 6 54.01 -2.89 -41.55
C VAL A 6 53.16 -1.95 -40.69
N LEU A 7 52.13 -1.36 -41.28
CA LEU A 7 51.17 -0.53 -40.58
C LEU A 7 50.22 -1.42 -39.76
N PHE A 8 50.44 -1.52 -38.45
CA PHE A 8 49.51 -2.18 -37.53
C PHE A 8 48.26 -1.32 -37.34
N LEU A 9 47.16 -1.72 -37.99
CA LEU A 9 45.82 -1.20 -37.70
C LEU A 9 45.35 -1.79 -36.36
N VAL A 10 45.55 -1.04 -35.28
CA VAL A 10 44.91 -1.34 -33.99
C VAL A 10 43.45 -0.92 -34.10
N THR A 11 42.56 -1.88 -34.36
CA THR A 11 41.11 -1.66 -34.21
C THR A 11 40.82 -1.49 -32.72
N VAL A 12 40.73 -0.23 -32.28
CA VAL A 12 40.20 0.11 -30.96
C VAL A 12 38.71 -0.27 -30.99
N LEU A 13 38.38 -1.42 -30.39
CA LEU A 13 37.02 -1.73 -29.96
C LEU A 13 36.65 -0.71 -28.90
N LEU A 14 36.06 0.40 -29.33
CA LEU A 14 35.31 1.29 -28.46
C LEU A 14 34.28 0.42 -27.73
N PRO A 15 34.25 0.40 -26.39
CA PRO A 15 33.11 -0.18 -25.70
C PRO A 15 31.89 0.59 -26.19
N SER A 16 31.00 -0.11 -26.88
CA SER A 16 29.70 0.40 -27.27
C SER A 16 29.01 0.88 -26.00
N LEU A 17 29.00 2.20 -25.80
CA LEU A 17 28.10 2.83 -24.83
C LEU A 17 26.70 2.30 -25.15
N PRO A 18 25.97 1.70 -24.19
CA PRO A 18 24.58 1.38 -24.43
C PRO A 18 23.90 2.71 -24.75
N ALA A 19 23.40 2.84 -25.98
CA ALA A 19 22.48 3.91 -26.36
C ALA A 19 21.43 4.01 -25.26
N GLU A 20 21.21 5.20 -24.67
CA GLU A 20 20.21 5.57 -23.64
C GLU A 20 19.06 4.55 -23.50
N GLY A 21 19.40 3.43 -22.87
CA GLY A 21 18.70 2.18 -23.03
C GLY A 21 18.23 1.80 -21.67
N LYS A 22 16.95 2.06 -21.42
CA LYS A 22 16.27 1.71 -20.16
C LYS A 22 16.65 0.28 -19.80
N ASP A 23 17.27 0.10 -18.62
CA ASP A 23 17.65 -1.20 -18.08
C ASP A 23 16.50 -2.21 -18.29
N PRO A 24 16.72 -3.33 -19.00
CA PRO A 24 15.69 -4.33 -19.25
C PRO A 24 15.06 -4.88 -17.97
N ALA A 25 15.85 -5.01 -16.90
CA ALA A 25 15.37 -5.48 -15.60
C ALA A 25 14.41 -4.46 -14.97
N PHE A 26 14.74 -3.17 -15.00
CA PHE A 26 13.82 -2.11 -14.58
C PHE A 26 12.57 -2.03 -15.47
N THR A 27 12.75 -2.14 -16.79
CA THR A 27 11.64 -2.06 -17.76
C THR A 27 10.59 -3.13 -17.46
N ALA A 28 11.02 -4.34 -17.13
CA ALA A 28 10.14 -5.46 -16.75
C ALA A 28 9.29 -5.19 -15.49
N LEU A 29 9.65 -4.20 -14.67
CA LEU A 29 8.93 -3.84 -13.44
C LEU A 29 7.91 -2.70 -13.62
N LEU A 30 7.86 -2.09 -14.81
CA LEU A 30 6.98 -0.95 -15.06
C LEU A 30 5.50 -1.33 -14.91
N THR A 31 4.78 -0.60 -14.07
CA THR A 31 3.35 -0.85 -13.78
C THR A 31 2.42 -0.43 -14.92
N THR A 32 2.96 0.11 -16.01
CA THR A 32 2.24 0.27 -17.28
C THR A 32 2.00 -1.07 -17.98
N GLN A 33 2.75 -2.12 -17.65
CA GLN A 33 2.60 -3.44 -18.21
C GLN A 33 1.50 -4.24 -17.51
N LEU A 34 0.56 -4.80 -18.28
CA LEU A 34 -0.58 -5.57 -17.73
C LEU A 34 -0.13 -6.81 -16.94
N GLN A 35 0.98 -7.44 -17.32
CA GLN A 35 1.52 -8.60 -16.62
C GLN A 35 1.98 -8.24 -15.20
N VAL A 36 2.65 -7.08 -15.05
CA VAL A 36 3.07 -6.55 -13.74
C VAL A 36 1.86 -6.20 -12.86
N GLN A 37 0.84 -5.55 -13.44
CA GLN A 37 -0.40 -5.23 -12.71
C GLN A 37 -1.06 -6.49 -12.16
N ARG A 38 -1.12 -7.55 -12.99
CA ARG A 38 -1.66 -8.86 -12.59
C ARG A 38 -0.80 -9.53 -11.53
N GLU A 39 0.52 -9.50 -11.65
CA GLU A 39 1.45 -10.02 -10.64
C GLU A 39 1.17 -9.40 -9.28
N ILE A 40 1.11 -8.07 -9.22
CA ILE A 40 0.84 -7.32 -7.99
C ILE A 40 -0.49 -7.75 -7.37
N VAL A 41 -1.58 -7.68 -8.12
CA VAL A 41 -2.92 -8.03 -7.61
C VAL A 41 -3.01 -9.50 -7.18
N ASN A 42 -2.43 -10.41 -7.97
CA ASN A 42 -2.44 -11.84 -7.65
C ASN A 42 -1.67 -12.11 -6.37
N LYS A 43 -0.49 -11.51 -6.19
CA LYS A 43 0.31 -11.69 -4.97
C LYS A 43 -0.41 -11.16 -3.74
N HIS A 44 -1.05 -9.99 -3.83
CA HIS A 44 -1.87 -9.47 -2.72
C HIS A 44 -3.00 -10.43 -2.36
N ASN A 45 -3.75 -10.90 -3.35
CA ASN A 45 -4.88 -11.80 -3.12
C ASN A 45 -4.46 -13.18 -2.61
N GLU A 46 -3.32 -13.72 -3.07
CA GLU A 46 -2.71 -14.93 -2.52
C GLU A 46 -2.45 -14.79 -1.01
N LEU A 47 -1.77 -13.71 -0.61
CA LEU A 47 -1.42 -13.45 0.77
C LEU A 47 -2.65 -13.16 1.66
N ARG A 48 -3.66 -12.47 1.12
CA ARG A 48 -4.94 -12.20 1.80
C ARG A 48 -5.74 -13.48 2.08
N LYS A 49 -5.63 -14.49 1.22
CA LYS A 49 -6.23 -15.83 1.45
C LYS A 49 -5.47 -16.66 2.48
N ALA A 50 -4.16 -16.41 2.62
CA ALA A 50 -3.27 -17.19 3.47
C ALA A 50 -3.16 -16.68 4.92
N VAL A 51 -3.94 -15.66 5.30
CA VAL A 51 -3.86 -15.06 6.63
C VAL A 51 -4.20 -16.06 7.74
N SER A 52 -3.51 -15.92 8.87
CA SER A 52 -3.76 -16.68 10.09
C SER A 52 -3.92 -15.73 11.27
N PRO A 53 -5.04 -15.76 12.00
CA PRO A 53 -6.19 -16.65 11.79
C PRO A 53 -6.98 -16.33 10.50
N PRO A 54 -7.83 -17.26 9.99
CA PRO A 54 -8.62 -17.02 8.78
C PRO A 54 -9.59 -15.85 8.92
N ALA A 55 -9.84 -15.15 7.81
CA ALA A 55 -10.69 -13.96 7.76
C ALA A 55 -12.06 -14.24 7.14
N SER A 56 -13.15 -13.82 7.78
CA SER A 56 -14.51 -14.01 7.26
C SER A 56 -14.97 -12.95 6.26
N ASN A 57 -14.32 -11.78 6.28
CA ASN A 57 -14.77 -10.58 5.57
C ASN A 57 -13.70 -9.95 4.66
N MET A 58 -12.67 -10.72 4.29
CA MET A 58 -11.54 -10.20 3.51
C MET A 58 -11.97 -9.90 2.07
N LEU A 59 -11.97 -8.63 1.64
CA LEU A 59 -12.28 -8.28 0.26
C LEU A 59 -11.20 -8.75 -0.71
N LYS A 60 -11.61 -9.12 -1.92
CA LYS A 60 -10.73 -9.32 -3.05
C LYS A 60 -10.20 -7.97 -3.52
N MET A 61 -8.89 -7.91 -3.74
CA MET A 61 -8.22 -6.71 -4.22
C MET A 61 -8.19 -6.66 -5.76
N GLU A 62 -8.32 -5.46 -6.31
CA GLU A 62 -8.35 -5.18 -7.74
C GLU A 62 -7.41 -4.02 -8.10
N TRP A 63 -6.96 -3.99 -9.35
CA TRP A 63 -6.09 -2.92 -9.85
C TRP A 63 -6.90 -1.65 -10.14
N SER A 64 -6.44 -0.51 -9.63
CA SER A 64 -7.06 0.79 -9.92
C SER A 64 -6.11 1.74 -10.65
N ARG A 65 -6.55 2.21 -11.82
CA ARG A 65 -5.80 3.17 -12.65
C ARG A 65 -5.67 4.54 -11.98
N GLU A 66 -6.71 4.98 -11.28
CA GLU A 66 -6.69 6.26 -10.57
C GLU A 66 -5.65 6.25 -9.45
N VAL A 67 -5.64 5.17 -8.66
CA VAL A 67 -4.67 4.96 -7.57
C VAL A 67 -3.24 4.83 -8.10
N THR A 68 -3.07 4.11 -9.21
CA THR A 68 -1.77 3.95 -9.90
C THR A 68 -1.21 5.30 -10.35
N THR A 69 -2.06 6.21 -10.84
CA THR A 69 -1.63 7.53 -11.30
C THR A 69 -1.04 8.35 -10.15
N ASN A 70 -1.64 8.28 -8.96
CA ASN A 70 -1.11 8.94 -7.77
C ASN A 70 0.19 8.28 -7.28
N ALA A 71 0.20 6.95 -7.16
CA ALA A 71 1.38 6.21 -6.71
C ALA A 71 2.60 6.45 -7.63
N GLN A 72 2.41 6.42 -8.95
CA GLN A 72 3.49 6.71 -9.91
C GLN A 72 3.95 8.16 -9.86
N ARG A 73 3.02 9.12 -9.70
CA ARG A 73 3.38 10.53 -9.52
C ARG A 73 4.27 10.72 -8.29
N TRP A 74 3.96 10.03 -7.19
CA TRP A 74 4.76 10.09 -5.98
C TRP A 74 6.12 9.40 -6.14
N ALA A 75 6.15 8.21 -6.73
CA ALA A 75 7.39 7.48 -7.02
C ALA A 75 8.38 8.35 -7.82
N ASN A 76 7.90 9.06 -8.84
CA ASN A 76 8.71 9.94 -9.69
C ASN A 76 9.36 11.10 -8.93
N LYS A 77 8.88 11.48 -7.74
CA LYS A 77 9.52 12.52 -6.93
C LYS A 77 10.83 12.04 -6.28
N CYS A 78 11.08 10.72 -6.23
CA CYS A 78 12.31 10.14 -5.68
C CYS A 78 12.67 10.63 -4.27
N THR A 79 11.65 10.82 -3.42
CA THR A 79 11.80 11.31 -2.03
C THR A 79 12.19 10.20 -1.05
N LEU A 80 11.88 8.94 -1.36
CA LEU A 80 12.05 7.77 -0.49
C LEU A 80 11.33 7.94 0.85
N GLN A 81 10.22 8.70 0.84
CA GLN A 81 9.42 9.04 2.00
C GLN A 81 7.93 8.91 1.65
N HIS A 82 7.10 8.70 2.66
CA HIS A 82 5.65 8.63 2.47
C HIS A 82 5.08 9.93 1.91
N SER A 83 4.05 9.79 1.07
CA SER A 83 3.29 10.93 0.55
C SER A 83 2.49 11.59 1.66
N ASP A 84 2.17 12.87 1.46
CA ASP A 84 1.13 13.50 2.25
C ASP A 84 -0.22 12.79 2.02
N PRO A 85 -1.10 12.66 3.03
CA PRO A 85 -2.40 12.01 2.87
C PRO A 85 -3.29 12.65 1.79
N GLU A 86 -3.12 13.94 1.52
CA GLU A 86 -3.85 14.65 0.46
C GLU A 86 -3.28 14.36 -0.94
N ASP A 87 -2.01 13.95 -1.06
CA ASP A 87 -1.38 13.51 -2.31
C ASP A 87 -1.79 12.08 -2.72
N ARG A 88 -2.39 11.31 -1.80
CA ARG A 88 -2.88 9.93 -2.05
C ARG A 88 -4.39 9.79 -1.88
N LYS A 89 -5.12 10.81 -2.35
CA LYS A 89 -6.57 10.84 -2.34
C LYS A 89 -7.13 10.67 -3.77
N THR A 90 -8.15 9.85 -3.89
CA THR A 90 -8.99 9.68 -5.08
C THR A 90 -10.39 10.27 -4.77
N SER A 91 -11.47 9.55 -5.10
CA SER A 91 -12.77 9.74 -4.45
C SER A 91 -12.73 9.48 -2.93
N THR A 92 -11.74 8.72 -2.45
CA THR A 92 -11.53 8.42 -1.04
C THR A 92 -10.07 8.59 -0.61
N ARG A 93 -9.79 8.54 0.69
CA ARG A 93 -8.42 8.50 1.21
C ARG A 93 -7.83 7.12 0.99
N CYS A 94 -6.53 7.07 0.73
CA CYS A 94 -5.81 5.82 0.51
C CYS A 94 -4.61 5.71 1.46
N GLY A 95 -4.21 4.47 1.74
CA GLY A 95 -3.00 4.12 2.48
C GLY A 95 -1.84 3.98 1.52
N GLU A 96 -0.64 3.74 2.06
CA GLU A 96 0.56 3.61 1.26
C GLU A 96 1.58 2.66 1.90
N ASN A 97 2.17 1.79 1.09
CA ASN A 97 3.36 1.02 1.44
C ASN A 97 4.49 1.40 0.49
N LEU A 98 5.70 1.49 1.03
CA LEU A 98 6.91 1.85 0.32
C LEU A 98 7.93 0.72 0.38
N TYR A 99 8.66 0.52 -0.70
CA TYR A 99 9.80 -0.38 -0.74
C TYR A 99 10.94 0.30 -1.50
N MET A 100 12.17 0.04 -1.06
CA MET A 100 13.36 0.63 -1.63
C MET A 100 14.44 -0.44 -1.78
N SER A 101 15.15 -0.44 -2.90
CA SER A 101 16.24 -1.38 -3.16
C SER A 101 17.40 -0.73 -3.93
N SER A 102 18.59 -1.34 -3.81
CA SER A 102 19.77 -0.98 -4.62
C SER A 102 19.64 -1.43 -6.06
N ASP A 103 18.99 -2.58 -6.27
CA ASP A 103 18.86 -3.27 -7.55
C ASP A 103 17.39 -3.54 -7.91
N PRO A 104 17.05 -3.73 -9.19
CA PRO A 104 15.70 -4.11 -9.61
C PRO A 104 15.22 -5.37 -8.86
N THR A 105 14.06 -5.29 -8.24
CA THR A 105 13.47 -6.35 -7.41
C THR A 105 12.06 -6.63 -7.92
N SER A 106 11.69 -7.92 -8.02
CA SER A 106 10.34 -8.27 -8.48
C SER A 106 9.27 -7.76 -7.52
N TRP A 107 8.11 -7.39 -8.06
CA TRP A 107 6.98 -6.94 -7.25
C TRP A 107 6.55 -8.00 -6.24
N SER A 108 6.57 -9.28 -6.63
CA SER A 108 6.28 -10.38 -5.72
C SER A 108 7.22 -10.40 -4.51
N SER A 109 8.51 -10.11 -4.68
CA SER A 109 9.48 -10.07 -3.59
C SER A 109 9.30 -8.84 -2.70
N ALA A 110 9.06 -7.67 -3.29
CA ALA A 110 8.78 -6.45 -2.53
C ALA A 110 7.49 -6.59 -1.67
N ILE A 111 6.42 -7.15 -2.26
CA ILE A 111 5.16 -7.41 -1.55
C ILE A 111 5.34 -8.48 -0.47
N GLN A 112 6.13 -9.53 -0.74
CA GLN A 112 6.45 -10.54 0.27
C GLN A 112 7.19 -9.92 1.46
N SER A 113 8.17 -9.03 1.21
CA SER A 113 8.90 -8.33 2.28
C SER A 113 7.96 -7.52 3.20
N TRP A 114 6.93 -6.88 2.65
CA TRP A 114 5.90 -6.22 3.46
C TRP A 114 5.05 -7.20 4.25
N TYR A 115 4.76 -8.38 3.69
CA TYR A 115 3.97 -9.41 4.35
C TYR A 115 4.73 -10.13 5.48
N ASP A 116 6.05 -10.27 5.35
CA ASP A 116 6.90 -10.96 6.32
C ASP A 116 6.93 -10.26 7.69
N GLU A 117 6.49 -9.00 7.79
CA GLU A 117 6.19 -8.34 9.07
C GLU A 117 5.13 -9.10 9.90
N SER A 118 4.35 -9.99 9.28
CA SER A 118 3.45 -10.93 9.97
C SER A 118 4.18 -11.81 11.00
N LEU A 119 5.46 -12.09 10.78
CA LEU A 119 6.31 -12.83 11.72
C LEU A 119 6.47 -12.09 13.05
N ASP A 120 6.31 -10.78 13.06
CA ASP A 120 6.38 -9.92 14.25
C ASP A 120 5.00 -9.42 14.70
N PHE A 121 3.91 -9.98 14.19
CA PHE A 121 2.54 -9.61 14.53
C PHE A 121 1.79 -10.74 15.24
N VAL A 122 0.92 -10.38 16.18
CA VAL A 122 -0.01 -11.29 16.84
C VAL A 122 -1.42 -10.70 16.71
N TYR A 123 -2.32 -11.43 16.06
CA TYR A 123 -3.71 -10.98 15.88
C TYR A 123 -4.39 -10.71 17.24
N GLY A 124 -5.13 -9.60 17.33
CA GLY A 124 -5.77 -9.12 18.55
C GLY A 124 -4.83 -8.38 19.52
N VAL A 125 -3.52 -8.63 19.46
CA VAL A 125 -2.52 -8.04 20.37
C VAL A 125 -1.71 -6.94 19.71
N GLY A 126 -1.29 -7.14 18.45
CA GLY A 126 -0.44 -6.24 17.70
C GLY A 126 1.01 -6.72 17.58
N PRO A 127 2.00 -5.81 17.50
CA PRO A 127 3.41 -6.16 17.35
C PRO A 127 3.97 -6.95 18.54
N LYS A 128 4.81 -7.97 18.28
CA LYS A 128 5.48 -8.80 19.30
C LYS A 128 6.47 -8.04 20.17
N SER A 129 7.03 -6.95 19.65
CA SER A 129 7.92 -6.06 20.38
C SER A 129 7.56 -4.59 20.12
N PRO A 130 7.92 -3.66 21.02
CA PRO A 130 7.62 -2.23 20.81
C PRO A 130 8.22 -1.65 19.52
N ASN A 131 9.32 -2.22 19.04
CA ASN A 131 10.05 -1.73 17.86
C ASN A 131 9.71 -2.48 16.57
N ALA A 132 8.88 -3.52 16.63
CA ALA A 132 8.44 -4.24 15.45
C ALA A 132 7.58 -3.34 14.55
N VAL A 133 7.91 -3.33 13.26
CA VAL A 133 7.12 -2.66 12.21
C VAL A 133 6.17 -3.70 11.64
N VAL A 134 4.87 -3.39 11.67
CA VAL A 134 3.78 -4.27 11.18
C VAL A 134 2.77 -3.54 10.29
N GLY A 135 3.08 -2.27 9.96
CA GLY A 135 2.18 -1.38 9.24
C GLY A 135 1.95 -1.83 7.80
N HIS A 136 3.01 -2.33 7.14
CA HIS A 136 2.91 -2.79 5.77
C HIS A 136 2.09 -4.08 5.69
N TYR A 137 2.35 -5.04 6.59
CA TYR A 137 1.55 -6.26 6.68
C TYR A 137 0.09 -5.95 6.94
N THR A 138 -0.22 -5.13 7.95
CA THR A 138 -1.61 -4.83 8.31
C THR A 138 -2.38 -4.13 7.20
N GLN A 139 -1.74 -3.27 6.39
CA GLN A 139 -2.38 -2.70 5.19
C GLN A 139 -2.59 -3.74 4.09
N LEU A 140 -1.62 -4.62 3.83
CA LEU A 140 -1.79 -5.70 2.83
C LEU A 140 -3.03 -6.56 3.13
N VAL A 141 -3.26 -6.85 4.42
CA VAL A 141 -4.37 -7.70 4.90
C VAL A 141 -5.55 -6.90 5.45
N TRP A 142 -5.66 -5.61 5.13
CA TRP A 142 -6.79 -4.81 5.60
C TRP A 142 -8.08 -5.22 4.89
N TYR A 143 -9.09 -5.66 5.63
CA TYR A 143 -10.25 -6.35 5.04
C TYR A 143 -11.03 -5.49 4.04
N SER A 144 -11.22 -4.20 4.32
CA SER A 144 -12.04 -3.30 3.51
C SER A 144 -11.28 -2.64 2.36
N THR A 145 -9.95 -2.75 2.32
CA THR A 145 -9.15 -2.27 1.19
C THR A 145 -9.26 -3.26 0.04
N TYR A 146 -9.86 -2.82 -1.07
CA TYR A 146 -10.12 -3.66 -2.25
C TYR A 146 -9.52 -3.09 -3.54
N GLN A 147 -8.90 -1.91 -3.51
CA GLN A 147 -8.22 -1.32 -4.66
C GLN A 147 -6.75 -1.08 -4.35
N VAL A 148 -5.89 -1.44 -5.29
CA VAL A 148 -4.45 -1.14 -5.24
C VAL A 148 -3.99 -0.53 -6.55
N GLY A 149 -3.05 0.40 -6.45
CA GLY A 149 -2.32 0.93 -7.59
C GLY A 149 -0.90 1.25 -7.18
N CYS A 150 0.07 0.90 -8.02
CA CYS A 150 1.48 1.02 -7.69
C CYS A 150 2.29 1.73 -8.77
N GLY A 151 3.37 2.37 -8.35
CA GLY A 151 4.35 3.00 -9.21
C GLY A 151 5.77 2.65 -8.80
N ILE A 152 6.69 2.75 -9.76
CA ILE A 152 8.12 2.52 -9.55
C ILE A 152 8.93 3.61 -10.23
N ALA A 153 10.01 4.06 -9.57
CA ALA A 153 10.95 5.01 -10.15
C ALA A 153 12.40 4.55 -9.94
N TYR A 154 13.23 4.81 -10.95
CA TYR A 154 14.68 4.78 -10.82
C TYR A 154 15.17 6.18 -10.43
N CYS A 155 15.86 6.25 -9.31
CA CYS A 155 16.29 7.47 -8.64
C CYS A 155 17.83 7.54 -8.63
N PRO A 156 18.47 7.99 -9.73
CA PRO A 156 19.93 7.93 -9.89
C PRO A 156 20.69 8.80 -8.89
N ASN A 157 20.04 9.84 -8.35
CA ASN A 157 20.62 10.77 -7.40
C ASN A 157 20.61 10.26 -5.95
N GLN A 158 20.09 9.04 -5.70
CA GLN A 158 20.12 8.41 -4.39
C GLN A 158 21.41 7.60 -4.22
N ASP A 159 22.05 7.72 -3.06
CA ASP A 159 23.39 7.17 -2.81
C ASP A 159 23.43 5.64 -2.86
N SER A 160 22.37 4.98 -2.39
CA SER A 160 22.32 3.51 -2.24
C SER A 160 21.03 2.88 -2.73
N LEU A 161 19.89 3.49 -2.44
CA LEU A 161 18.57 2.96 -2.76
C LEU A 161 18.02 3.61 -4.03
N LYS A 162 18.39 3.06 -5.17
CA LYS A 162 18.08 3.65 -6.49
C LYS A 162 16.73 3.25 -7.03
N TYR A 163 16.07 2.24 -6.50
CA TYR A 163 14.75 1.80 -6.97
C TYR A 163 13.72 2.04 -5.88
N TYR A 164 12.71 2.84 -6.21
CA TYR A 164 11.68 3.29 -5.28
C TYR A 164 10.31 2.80 -5.74
N TYR A 165 9.67 1.99 -4.90
CA TYR A 165 8.38 1.35 -5.15
C TYR A 165 7.34 1.96 -4.21
N VAL A 166 6.20 2.32 -4.78
CA VAL A 166 5.09 2.93 -4.05
C VAL A 166 3.83 2.14 -4.41
N CYS A 167 3.15 1.56 -3.44
CA CYS A 167 1.79 1.05 -3.61
C CYS A 167 0.83 1.84 -2.74
N GLN A 168 -0.26 2.31 -3.33
CA GLN A 168 -1.34 2.98 -2.63
C GLN A 168 -2.60 2.10 -2.62
N TYR A 169 -3.36 2.21 -1.53
CA TYR A 169 -4.39 1.25 -1.15
C TYR A 169 -5.68 1.96 -0.81
N CYS A 170 -6.76 1.68 -1.55
CA CYS A 170 -8.04 2.33 -1.35
C CYS A 170 -9.15 1.29 -1.12
N PRO A 171 -10.13 1.60 -0.27
CA PRO A 171 -10.11 2.69 0.70
C PRO A 171 -9.06 2.48 1.81
N ALA A 172 -8.49 3.59 2.32
CA ALA A 172 -7.98 3.64 3.68
C ALA A 172 -9.11 3.95 4.65
N MET A 173 -9.00 3.42 5.87
CA MET A 173 -9.98 3.70 6.91
C MET A 173 -9.66 5.05 7.55
N LYS A 174 -10.64 5.97 7.62
CA LYS A 174 -10.43 7.29 8.22
C LYS A 174 -10.25 7.17 9.73
N THR A 175 -9.04 7.43 10.22
CA THR A 175 -8.82 7.76 11.63
C THR A 175 -9.38 9.16 11.90
N TYR A 176 -10.34 9.31 12.81
CA TYR A 176 -10.51 10.60 13.47
C TYR A 176 -9.32 10.81 14.38
N LEU A 177 -8.27 11.41 13.84
CA LEU A 177 -7.37 12.17 14.70
C LEU A 177 -8.17 13.39 15.17
N ASN A 178 -8.37 13.49 16.47
CA ASN A 178 -8.83 14.73 17.09
C ASN A 178 -7.94 15.86 16.55
N LYS A 179 -8.55 16.87 15.91
CA LYS A 179 -7.84 18.01 15.27
C LYS A 179 -6.83 18.73 16.18
N ARG A 180 -6.87 18.49 17.50
CA ARG A 180 -5.94 19.06 18.49
C ARG A 180 -4.56 18.41 18.51
N GLU A 181 -4.40 17.16 18.05
CA GLU A 181 -3.08 16.52 18.02
C GLU A 181 -2.30 16.82 16.73
N GLY A 182 -2.98 17.14 15.62
CA GLY A 182 -2.31 17.50 14.36
C GLY A 182 -1.58 18.87 14.38
N ILE A 183 -1.94 19.77 15.29
CA ILE A 183 -1.38 21.14 15.35
C ILE A 183 -0.06 21.19 16.14
N ASN A 184 0.15 20.29 17.11
CA ASN A 184 1.41 20.22 17.85
C ASN A 184 2.48 19.35 17.17
N VAL A 185 2.11 18.52 16.20
CA VAL A 185 3.04 17.64 15.48
C VAL A 185 3.88 18.45 14.47
N TRP A 186 3.31 19.44 13.77
CA TRP A 186 4.04 20.27 12.80
C TRP A 186 5.12 21.17 13.42
N LYS A 187 4.96 21.63 14.66
CA LYS A 187 5.95 22.51 15.32
C LYS A 187 7.19 21.77 15.86
N CYS A 188 7.14 20.45 16.00
CA CYS A 188 8.30 19.65 16.41
C CYS A 188 9.24 19.26 15.26
N PHE A 189 8.81 19.44 14.00
CA PHE A 189 9.55 18.99 12.81
C PHE A 189 10.89 19.69 12.55
N LEU A 190 11.17 20.82 13.21
CA LEU A 190 12.40 21.60 12.95
C LEU A 190 13.58 21.26 13.89
N ARG A 191 13.46 20.33 14.85
CA ARG A 191 14.51 20.27 15.88
C ARG A 191 15.00 18.95 16.46
N LEU A 192 14.52 17.77 16.08
CA LEU A 192 14.98 16.55 16.75
C LEU A 192 15.36 15.42 15.77
N ARG A 193 16.68 15.25 15.59
CA ARG A 193 17.30 13.99 15.17
C ARG A 193 17.07 12.95 16.26
N HIS A 194 15.93 12.26 16.30
CA HIS A 194 15.76 11.06 17.12
C HIS A 194 14.70 10.12 16.52
N PHE A 195 15.11 8.87 16.34
CA PHE A 195 14.42 7.75 15.67
C PHE A 195 13.04 7.35 16.24
N GLN A 196 12.59 7.96 17.34
CA GLN A 196 11.46 7.47 18.14
C GLN A 196 10.08 7.97 17.64
N LEU A 197 10.05 8.93 16.71
CA LEU A 197 8.82 9.49 16.10
C LEU A 197 8.32 8.73 14.85
N LEU A 198 9.05 7.72 14.36
CA LEU A 198 8.69 6.94 13.17
C LEU A 198 7.48 5.99 13.37
N ARG A 199 7.11 5.67 14.62
CA ARG A 199 6.20 4.55 14.96
C ARG A 199 4.71 4.82 14.75
N GLU A 200 4.21 5.95 15.23
CA GLU A 200 2.81 6.37 15.01
C GLU A 200 2.59 6.87 13.59
N GLN A 201 3.67 7.37 12.98
CA GLN A 201 3.74 7.81 11.61
C GLN A 201 3.56 6.65 10.61
N LEU A 202 4.27 5.53 10.76
CA LEU A 202 4.14 4.39 9.84
C LEU A 202 2.70 3.83 9.75
N LEU A 203 2.02 3.66 10.89
CA LEU A 203 0.64 3.15 10.92
C LEU A 203 -0.38 4.12 10.32
N THR A 204 -0.17 5.44 10.49
CA THR A 204 -1.00 6.47 9.85
C THR A 204 -0.69 6.63 8.35
N PHE A 205 0.53 6.31 7.92
CA PHE A 205 0.90 6.32 6.50
C PHE A 205 0.36 5.11 5.73
N SER A 206 0.38 3.92 6.36
CA SER A 206 -0.24 2.71 5.83
C SER A 206 -1.76 2.76 5.78
N GLY A 207 -2.44 3.85 6.17
CA GLY A 207 -3.90 3.98 6.04
C GLY A 207 -4.73 3.09 6.99
N ASN A 208 -4.07 2.47 7.98
CA ASN A 208 -4.70 1.60 8.96
C ASN A 208 -5.44 2.42 10.03
N ASN A 209 -6.55 1.88 10.54
CA ASN A 209 -7.23 2.50 11.68
C ASN A 209 -6.46 2.20 12.98
N MET A 210 -5.96 3.24 13.65
CA MET A 210 -5.23 3.11 14.92
C MET A 210 -5.98 2.32 16.01
N ASN A 211 -7.31 2.38 16.03
CA ASN A 211 -8.15 1.68 17.00
C ASN A 211 -8.42 0.22 16.63
N ARG A 212 -8.20 -0.18 15.37
CA ARG A 212 -8.41 -1.55 14.87
C ARG A 212 -7.17 -2.18 14.25
N LYS A 213 -6.00 -1.55 14.39
CA LYS A 213 -4.74 -2.00 13.77
C LYS A 213 -4.32 -3.42 14.16
N ASN A 214 -4.72 -3.87 15.36
CA ASN A 214 -4.41 -5.21 15.85
C ASN A 214 -5.41 -6.28 15.35
N THR A 215 -6.49 -5.86 14.70
CA THR A 215 -7.54 -6.71 14.12
C THR A 215 -7.84 -6.21 12.70
N PRO A 216 -6.91 -6.38 11.74
CA PRO A 216 -7.02 -5.81 10.40
C PRO A 216 -8.14 -6.44 9.55
N TYR A 217 -8.73 -7.54 10.02
CA TYR A 217 -9.86 -8.24 9.44
C TYR A 217 -10.70 -8.89 10.55
N GLN A 218 -11.89 -9.40 10.23
CA GLN A 218 -12.69 -10.18 11.14
C GLN A 218 -12.27 -11.64 11.07
N GLN A 219 -11.84 -12.21 12.21
CA GLN A 219 -11.55 -13.63 12.33
C GLN A 219 -12.82 -14.48 12.12
N GLY A 220 -12.73 -15.51 11.28
CA GLY A 220 -13.80 -16.48 11.07
C GLY A 220 -13.58 -17.34 9.83
N THR A 221 -14.54 -18.23 9.54
CA THR A 221 -14.50 -19.04 8.32
C THR A 221 -14.43 -18.15 7.08
N PRO A 222 -13.54 -18.42 6.11
CA PRO A 222 -13.46 -17.65 4.88
C PRO A 222 -14.82 -17.42 4.22
N CYS A 223 -15.10 -16.17 3.86
CA CYS A 223 -16.36 -15.71 3.28
C CYS A 223 -17.62 -15.87 4.14
N ALA A 224 -17.53 -16.17 5.45
CA ALA A 224 -18.73 -16.25 6.29
C ALA A 224 -19.52 -14.93 6.38
N SER A 225 -18.87 -13.78 6.11
CA SER A 225 -19.52 -12.47 6.04
C SER A 225 -20.06 -12.12 4.64
N CYS A 226 -19.83 -12.97 3.63
CA CYS A 226 -20.20 -12.76 2.22
C CYS A 226 -20.51 -14.10 1.51
N PRO A 227 -21.46 -14.92 2.02
CA PRO A 227 -21.68 -16.28 1.53
C PRO A 227 -22.05 -16.34 0.04
N ASP A 228 -22.78 -15.33 -0.46
CA ASP A 228 -23.24 -15.25 -1.85
C ASP A 228 -22.23 -14.57 -2.79
N ASP A 229 -21.17 -13.97 -2.23
CA ASP A 229 -20.20 -13.12 -2.94
C ASP A 229 -18.76 -13.55 -2.63
N CYS A 230 -18.49 -14.86 -2.75
CA CYS A 230 -17.20 -15.45 -2.42
C CYS A 230 -16.43 -15.92 -3.66
N ASP A 231 -15.22 -15.40 -3.86
CA ASP A 231 -14.24 -15.92 -4.82
C ASP A 231 -13.05 -16.53 -4.07
N LYS A 232 -13.07 -17.86 -3.93
CA LYS A 232 -11.96 -18.67 -3.36
C LYS A 232 -11.47 -18.14 -2.00
N GLY A 233 -12.39 -17.78 -1.12
CA GLY A 233 -12.09 -17.29 0.24
C GLY A 233 -11.97 -15.78 0.38
N LEU A 234 -12.20 -15.01 -0.70
CA LEU A 234 -12.25 -13.55 -0.67
C LEU A 234 -13.64 -13.03 -1.04
N CYS A 235 -14.13 -12.04 -0.32
CA CYS A 235 -15.40 -11.37 -0.60
C CYS A 235 -15.31 -10.47 -1.84
N THR A 236 -16.38 -10.41 -2.65
CA THR A 236 -16.45 -9.56 -3.85
C THR A 236 -17.53 -8.47 -3.78
N ASN A 237 -18.29 -8.41 -2.69
CA ASN A 237 -19.37 -7.45 -2.43
C ASN A 237 -18.88 -6.19 -1.69
N SER A 238 -17.92 -5.46 -2.24
CA SER A 238 -17.43 -4.21 -1.64
C SER A 238 -18.48 -3.09 -1.65
N CYS A 239 -18.50 -2.27 -0.61
CA CYS A 239 -19.25 -1.01 -0.56
C CYS A 239 -18.43 0.16 -1.13
N GLN A 240 -19.09 1.01 -1.93
CA GLN A 240 -18.47 2.24 -2.44
C GLN A 240 -18.51 3.41 -1.44
N TYR A 241 -19.37 3.32 -0.43
CA TYR A 241 -19.47 4.31 0.62
C TYR A 241 -18.57 3.94 1.80
N GLN A 242 -18.34 4.92 2.66
CA GLN A 242 -17.63 4.71 3.92
C GLN A 242 -18.43 5.33 5.03
N ASP A 243 -18.33 4.70 6.20
CA ASP A 243 -18.68 5.37 7.43
C ASP A 243 -17.55 6.29 7.84
N LEU A 244 -17.93 7.50 8.17
CA LEU A 244 -17.03 8.44 8.80
C LEU A 244 -16.93 8.07 10.27
N LEU A 245 -18.04 7.74 10.95
CA LEU A 245 -18.09 7.41 12.38
C LEU A 245 -17.80 5.92 12.69
N SER A 246 -17.02 5.65 13.74
CA SER A 246 -16.70 4.28 14.16
C SER A 246 -17.85 3.54 14.84
N ASN A 247 -18.89 4.26 15.28
CA ASN A 247 -20.04 3.76 16.01
C ASN A 247 -21.34 3.84 15.19
N CYS A 248 -21.24 3.87 13.86
CA CYS A 248 -22.41 3.98 12.97
C CYS A 248 -23.44 2.85 13.20
N ASP A 249 -23.01 1.61 13.43
CA ASP A 249 -23.91 0.50 13.75
C ASP A 249 -24.78 0.80 14.99
N SER A 250 -24.15 1.28 16.07
CA SER A 250 -24.85 1.65 17.30
C SER A 250 -25.80 2.82 17.05
N LEU A 251 -25.36 3.83 16.30
CA LEU A 251 -26.17 5.01 15.98
C LEU A 251 -27.38 4.64 15.11
N LYS A 252 -27.24 3.70 14.18
CA LYS A 252 -28.34 3.22 13.33
C LYS A 252 -29.42 2.58 14.18
N ASN A 253 -29.04 1.77 15.17
CA ASN A 253 -29.98 1.13 16.09
C ASN A 253 -30.73 2.14 16.98
N THR A 254 -30.12 3.28 17.31
CA THR A 254 -30.74 4.30 18.18
C THR A 254 -31.57 5.34 17.42
N ALA A 255 -31.06 5.85 16.30
CA ALA A 255 -31.64 7.01 15.61
C ALA A 255 -32.18 6.68 14.20
N GLY A 256 -31.84 5.52 13.65
CA GLY A 256 -32.19 5.14 12.29
C GLY A 256 -31.45 5.93 11.21
N CYS A 257 -31.45 5.39 9.99
CA CYS A 257 -30.75 6.01 8.85
C CYS A 257 -31.41 7.28 8.31
N GLU A 258 -32.62 7.61 8.77
CA GLU A 258 -33.29 8.85 8.40
C GLU A 258 -32.73 10.08 9.13
N HIS A 259 -32.02 9.87 10.24
CA HIS A 259 -31.40 10.94 11.02
C HIS A 259 -30.29 11.65 10.21
N GLU A 260 -30.31 12.99 10.22
CA GLU A 260 -29.44 13.85 9.39
C GLU A 260 -27.94 13.51 9.54
N LEU A 261 -27.48 13.31 10.79
CA LEU A 261 -26.11 12.89 11.07
C LEU A 261 -25.74 11.56 10.38
N LEU A 262 -26.63 10.57 10.35
CA LEU A 262 -26.34 9.25 9.79
C LEU A 262 -26.35 9.29 8.26
N LYS A 263 -27.26 10.05 7.65
CA LYS A 263 -27.26 10.30 6.20
C LYS A 263 -25.93 10.86 5.72
N GLU A 264 -25.31 11.73 6.52
CA GLU A 264 -24.05 12.36 6.15
C GLU A 264 -22.82 11.52 6.54
N LYS A 265 -22.80 10.96 7.75
CA LYS A 265 -21.62 10.37 8.38
C LYS A 265 -21.59 8.84 8.41
N CYS A 266 -22.71 8.16 8.14
CA CYS A 266 -22.87 6.71 8.24
C CYS A 266 -23.43 6.08 6.96
N LYS A 267 -22.92 6.54 5.81
CA LYS A 267 -23.44 6.16 4.49
C LYS A 267 -23.27 4.67 4.21
N ALA A 268 -22.18 4.04 4.65
CA ALA A 268 -21.98 2.63 4.39
C ALA A 268 -22.95 1.80 5.25
N THR A 269 -23.04 2.08 6.55
CA THR A 269 -24.02 1.48 7.46
C THR A 269 -25.47 1.58 6.97
N CYS A 270 -25.81 2.68 6.28
CA CYS A 270 -27.17 2.94 5.82
C CYS A 270 -27.48 2.54 4.38
N LEU A 271 -26.49 2.47 3.49
CA LEU A 271 -26.71 2.27 2.04
C LEU A 271 -26.04 0.99 1.50
N CYS A 272 -25.25 0.29 2.30
CA CYS A 272 -24.49 -0.89 1.89
C CYS A 272 -24.95 -2.15 2.63
N GLU A 273 -26.24 -2.43 2.56
CA GLU A 273 -26.78 -3.71 3.02
C GLU A 273 -26.16 -4.87 2.24
N ASN A 274 -25.82 -5.95 2.95
CA ASN A 274 -25.15 -7.15 2.41
C ASN A 274 -23.82 -6.87 1.68
N LYS A 275 -23.08 -5.84 2.09
CA LYS A 275 -21.76 -5.50 1.55
C LYS A 275 -20.72 -5.35 2.65
N ILE A 276 -19.46 -5.52 2.31
CA ILE A 276 -18.32 -5.30 3.20
C ILE A 276 -17.85 -3.84 3.12
N TYR A 277 -17.67 -3.17 4.27
CA TYR A 277 -17.15 -1.80 4.41
C TYR A 277 -16.37 -1.60 5.71
#